data_AF-A0A1W1XS90-F1
#
_entry.id   AF-A0A1W1XS90-F1
#
_cell.length_a   1.000
_cell.length_b   1.000
_cell.length_c   1.000
_cell.angle_alpha   90.00
_cell.angle_beta   90.00
_cell.angle_gamma   90.00
#
_symmetry.space_group_name_H-M   'P 1'
#
loop_
_entity.id
_entity.type
_entity.pdbx_description
1 polymer ?
#
loop_
_entity_poly.entity_id
_entity_poly.type
_entity_poly.pdbx_seq_one_letter_code
_entity_poly.pdbx_strand_id
1 'polypeptide(L)'
;MSDINDPAAWFNRVSVDGSIYTTPELAVFASGCLLWVIAYVFVLIQARQYKVVEMAVLAGASNLAWEFVWGVLLHTDMGVFLVWTYRAWLFFDLFIFWQVLKLGVDQFTQPQLRHYYLPIVCGTVLFFIGVYWTMTLSGLDTPIGARSAYVCQFIISALCLLLLVQQPSTIGHAWTVTWLRSLGTLLVSVFMLLHYPHDAFLLWLCAGATVLDGMYCVYFLRLRKSAAQQPVLQAATG
;
A
#
# COMPACT_ATOMS: atom_id res chain seq x y z
N MET A 1 35.95 -11.59 4.50
CA MET A 1 35.54 -10.39 3.74
C MET A 1 34.56 -9.67 4.63
N SER A 2 34.84 -8.43 5.02
CA SER A 2 33.88 -7.64 5.77
C SER A 2 32.66 -7.45 4.88
N ASP A 3 31.52 -8.01 5.27
CA ASP A 3 30.23 -7.77 4.61
C ASP A 3 29.84 -6.31 4.87
N ILE A 4 30.42 -5.40 4.10
CA ILE A 4 30.13 -3.97 4.11
C ILE A 4 28.97 -3.74 3.15
N ASN A 5 28.00 -2.90 3.54
CA ASN A 5 26.96 -2.44 2.62
C ASN A 5 27.63 -1.72 1.43
N ASP A 6 27.51 -2.29 0.24
CA ASP A 6 28.05 -1.72 -0.99
C ASP A 6 26.90 -1.11 -1.81
N PRO A 7 26.84 0.22 -1.99
CA PRO A 7 25.81 0.87 -2.79
C PRO A 7 25.76 0.40 -4.25
N ALA A 8 26.86 -0.15 -4.78
CA ALA A 8 26.92 -0.69 -6.14
C ALA A 8 26.54 -2.18 -6.21
N ALA A 9 26.41 -2.87 -5.08
CA ALA A 9 26.04 -4.26 -5.07
C ALA A 9 24.60 -4.48 -5.53
N TRP A 10 24.40 -5.55 -6.28
CA TRP A 10 23.07 -5.92 -6.77
C TRP A 10 22.11 -6.26 -5.62
N PHE A 11 22.63 -6.92 -4.60
CA PHE A 11 21.95 -7.23 -3.34
C PHE A 11 22.90 -6.98 -2.17
N ASN A 12 22.40 -6.30 -1.14
CA ASN A 12 23.10 -6.16 0.13
C ASN A 12 22.50 -7.10 1.17
N ARG A 13 23.37 -7.75 1.95
CA ARG A 13 22.98 -8.59 3.10
C ARG A 13 23.22 -7.90 4.44
N VAL A 14 23.85 -6.73 4.41
CA VAL A 14 24.13 -5.93 5.60
C VAL A 14 23.57 -4.54 5.34
N SER A 15 22.75 -4.07 6.25
CA SER A 15 22.17 -2.73 6.28
C SER A 15 23.23 -1.70 6.70
N VAL A 16 23.02 -0.42 6.39
CA VAL A 16 23.88 0.69 6.83
C VAL A 16 23.86 0.88 8.35
N ASP A 17 22.83 0.40 9.04
CA ASP A 17 22.76 0.37 10.51
C ASP A 17 23.49 -0.83 11.14
N GLY A 18 24.11 -1.69 10.31
CA GLY A 18 24.86 -2.87 10.74
C GLY A 18 24.00 -4.12 10.97
N SER A 19 22.67 -4.04 10.79
CA SER A 19 21.80 -5.22 10.83
C SER A 19 22.02 -6.13 9.61
N ILE A 20 21.72 -7.41 9.75
CA ILE A 20 21.93 -8.42 8.70
C ILE A 20 20.57 -8.81 8.13
N TYR A 21 20.44 -8.74 6.81
CA TYR A 21 19.32 -9.30 6.07
C TYR A 21 19.57 -10.78 5.83
N THR A 22 18.90 -11.64 6.60
CA THR A 22 19.02 -13.09 6.42
C THR A 22 18.31 -13.53 5.13
N THR A 23 18.74 -14.64 4.53
CA THR A 23 18.08 -15.18 3.32
C THR A 23 16.60 -15.50 3.53
N PRO A 24 16.16 -16.07 4.67
CA PRO A 24 14.74 -16.27 4.95
C PRO A 24 13.95 -14.95 5.02
N GLU A 25 14.49 -13.92 5.68
CA GLU A 25 13.85 -12.60 5.77
C GLU A 25 13.65 -11.97 4.40
N LEU A 26 14.71 -11.97 3.57
CA LEU A 26 14.63 -11.46 2.20
C LEU A 26 13.62 -12.24 1.34
N ALA A 27 13.54 -13.57 1.51
CA ALA A 27 12.58 -14.39 0.81
C ALA A 27 11.13 -14.08 1.22
N VAL A 28 10.88 -13.87 2.51
CA VAL A 28 9.56 -13.46 3.04
C VAL A 28 9.18 -12.08 2.50
N PHE A 29 10.10 -11.12 2.56
CA PHE A 29 9.89 -9.77 2.04
C PHE A 29 9.58 -9.80 0.54
N ALA A 30 10.44 -10.42 -0.27
CA ALA A 30 10.26 -10.52 -1.72
C ALA A 30 8.95 -11.21 -2.11
N SER A 31 8.54 -12.23 -1.36
CA SER A 31 7.24 -12.91 -1.57
C SER A 31 6.07 -11.96 -1.31
N GLY A 32 6.12 -11.19 -0.21
CA GLY A 32 5.12 -10.17 0.09
C GLY A 32 5.04 -9.10 -1.00
N CYS A 33 6.18 -8.60 -1.45
CA CYS A 33 6.32 -7.64 -2.55
C CYS A 33 5.72 -8.18 -3.86
N LEU A 34 5.98 -9.44 -4.20
CA LEU A 34 5.46 -10.07 -5.41
C LEU A 34 3.93 -10.19 -5.39
N LEU A 35 3.34 -10.55 -4.25
CA LEU A 35 1.88 -10.60 -4.10
C LEU A 35 1.25 -9.21 -4.33
N TRP A 36 1.89 -8.15 -3.85
CA TRP A 36 1.47 -6.77 -4.09
C TRP A 36 1.54 -6.39 -5.57
N VAL A 37 2.62 -6.75 -6.28
CA VAL A 37 2.72 -6.52 -7.73
C VAL A 37 1.58 -7.22 -8.48
N ILE A 38 1.30 -8.48 -8.14
CA ILE A 38 0.19 -9.23 -8.74
C ILE A 38 -1.14 -8.53 -8.42
N ALA A 39 -1.35 -8.09 -7.18
CA ALA A 39 -2.54 -7.33 -6.78
C ALA A 39 -2.70 -6.04 -7.60
N TYR A 40 -1.63 -5.26 -7.80
CA TYR A 40 -1.64 -4.05 -8.63
C TYR A 40 -2.03 -4.32 -10.07
N VAL A 41 -1.53 -5.40 -10.68
CA VAL A 41 -1.95 -5.79 -12.04
C VAL A 41 -3.46 -6.04 -12.10
N PHE A 42 -4.02 -6.76 -11.12
CA PHE A 42 -5.46 -7.00 -11.07
C PHE A 42 -6.26 -5.73 -10.79
N VAL A 43 -5.78 -4.82 -9.93
CA VAL A 43 -6.39 -3.50 -9.71
C VAL A 43 -6.49 -2.74 -11.02
N LEU A 44 -5.41 -2.69 -11.82
CA LEU A 44 -5.40 -2.00 -13.11
C LEU A 44 -6.37 -2.62 -14.12
N ILE A 45 -6.45 -3.96 -14.17
CA ILE A 45 -7.39 -4.67 -15.04
C ILE A 45 -8.84 -4.35 -14.65
N GLN A 46 -9.15 -4.45 -13.35
CA GLN A 46 -10.49 -4.17 -12.85
C GLN A 46 -10.89 -2.72 -13.03
N ALA A 47 -9.99 -1.79 -12.76
CA ALA A 47 -10.29 -0.37 -12.88
C ALA A 47 -10.58 0.03 -14.34
N ARG A 48 -9.93 -0.62 -15.32
CA ARG A 48 -10.31 -0.51 -16.74
C ARG A 48 -11.69 -1.10 -17.06
N GLN A 49 -12.04 -2.23 -16.45
CA GLN A 49 -13.28 -2.95 -16.73
C GLN A 49 -14.51 -2.31 -16.06
N TYR A 50 -14.39 -1.91 -14.79
CA TYR A 50 -15.50 -1.45 -13.96
C TYR A 50 -15.53 0.06 -13.73
N LYS A 51 -14.47 0.79 -14.11
CA LYS A 51 -14.34 2.25 -13.94
C LYS A 51 -14.58 2.72 -12.51
N VAL A 52 -14.26 1.89 -11.53
CA VAL A 52 -14.29 2.23 -10.11
C VAL A 52 -12.87 2.44 -9.59
N VAL A 53 -12.74 3.30 -8.59
CA VAL A 53 -11.48 3.51 -7.87
C VAL A 53 -11.60 2.85 -6.52
N GLU A 54 -10.81 1.79 -6.32
CA GLU A 54 -10.80 1.06 -5.04
C GLU A 54 -10.05 1.83 -3.94
N MET A 55 -9.14 2.75 -4.33
CA MET A 55 -8.24 3.45 -3.41
C MET A 55 -8.78 4.82 -3.03
N ALA A 56 -8.78 5.12 -1.73
CA ALA A 56 -9.15 6.45 -1.27
C ALA A 56 -8.16 7.50 -1.80
N VAL A 57 -8.67 8.69 -2.11
CA VAL A 57 -7.85 9.77 -2.69
C VAL A 57 -6.64 10.11 -1.83
N LEU A 58 -6.82 10.22 -0.50
CA LEU A 58 -5.73 10.48 0.44
C LEU A 58 -4.73 9.31 0.52
N ALA A 59 -5.23 8.07 0.44
CA ALA A 59 -4.39 6.87 0.39
C ALA A 59 -3.53 6.85 -0.89
N GLY A 60 -4.13 7.17 -2.04
CA GLY A 60 -3.43 7.34 -3.32
C GLY A 60 -2.35 8.41 -3.26
N ALA A 61 -2.65 9.56 -2.64
CA ALA A 61 -1.69 10.64 -2.52
C ALA A 61 -0.51 10.29 -1.61
N SER A 62 -0.78 9.62 -0.48
CA SER A 62 0.22 9.11 0.45
C SER A 62 1.13 8.06 -0.21
N ASN A 63 0.56 7.10 -0.95
CA ASN A 63 1.32 6.04 -1.62
C ASN A 63 2.25 6.60 -2.69
N LEU A 64 1.71 7.46 -3.58
CA LEU A 64 2.49 8.09 -4.63
C LEU A 64 3.64 8.93 -4.05
N ALA A 65 3.38 9.65 -2.96
CA ALA A 65 4.39 10.44 -2.29
C ALA A 65 5.52 9.57 -1.72
N TRP A 66 5.19 8.42 -1.12
CA TRP A 66 6.17 7.49 -0.57
C TRP A 66 7.05 6.89 -1.67
N GLU A 67 6.43 6.38 -2.73
CA GLU A 67 7.14 5.80 -3.89
C GLU A 67 8.00 6.84 -4.61
N PHE A 68 7.56 8.10 -4.68
CA PHE A 68 8.37 9.17 -5.25
C PHE A 68 9.60 9.47 -4.38
N VAL A 69 9.40 9.57 -3.06
CA VAL A 69 10.49 9.82 -2.11
C VAL A 69 11.51 8.70 -2.14
N TRP A 70 11.10 7.43 -2.06
CA TRP A 70 12.00 6.29 -1.99
C TRP A 70 12.46 5.72 -3.35
N GLY A 71 11.75 6.02 -4.43
CA GLY A 71 12.14 5.62 -5.78
C GLY A 71 13.00 6.65 -6.52
N VAL A 72 12.84 7.94 -6.22
CA VAL A 72 13.53 9.04 -6.93
C VAL A 72 14.51 9.79 -6.04
N LEU A 73 14.07 10.22 -4.86
CA LEU A 73 14.87 11.16 -4.07
C LEU A 73 15.83 10.45 -3.10
N LEU A 74 15.40 9.33 -2.52
CA LEU A 74 16.14 8.48 -1.58
C LEU A 74 16.41 7.11 -2.22
N HIS A 75 17.25 6.33 -1.55
CA HIS A 75 17.62 4.97 -1.99
C HIS A 75 17.60 4.05 -0.78
N THR A 76 17.01 2.86 -0.95
CA THR A 76 17.14 1.77 0.02
C THR A 76 18.55 1.20 0.00
N ASP A 77 19.00 0.71 1.14
CA ASP A 77 20.32 0.12 1.31
C ASP A 77 20.36 -1.38 0.97
N MET A 78 19.23 -1.99 0.60
CA MET A 78 19.11 -3.41 0.23
C MET A 78 19.77 -3.78 -1.12
N GLY A 79 20.34 -2.80 -1.83
CA GLY A 79 21.06 -2.97 -3.08
C GLY A 79 20.31 -2.47 -4.30
N VAL A 80 21.01 -2.43 -5.44
CA VAL A 80 20.55 -1.81 -6.68
C VAL A 80 19.26 -2.45 -7.21
N PHE A 81 19.08 -3.77 -7.03
CA PHE A 81 17.87 -4.46 -7.47
C PHE A 81 16.59 -3.92 -6.80
N LEU A 82 16.64 -3.67 -5.48
CA LEU A 82 15.47 -3.18 -4.74
C LEU A 82 15.19 -1.70 -5.06
N VAL A 83 16.22 -0.90 -5.30
CA VAL A 83 16.07 0.48 -5.81
C VAL A 83 15.27 0.49 -7.11
N TRP A 84 15.63 -0.36 -8.08
CA TRP A 84 14.88 -0.46 -9.34
C TRP A 84 13.46 -1.01 -9.16
N THR A 85 13.25 -1.87 -8.15
CA THR A 85 11.93 -2.37 -7.80
C THR A 85 11.03 -1.25 -7.30
N TYR A 86 11.51 -0.37 -6.42
CA TYR A 86 10.77 0.81 -5.96
C TYR A 86 10.44 1.75 -7.12
N ARG A 87 11.38 1.98 -8.04
CA ARG A 87 11.11 2.76 -9.26
C ARG A 87 10.05 2.13 -10.15
N ALA A 88 10.02 0.80 -10.25
CA ALA A 88 8.98 0.09 -10.98
C ALA A 88 7.62 0.21 -10.29
N TRP A 89 7.56 0.20 -8.95
CA TRP A 89 6.33 0.47 -8.22
C TRP A 89 5.81 1.88 -8.43
N LEU A 90 6.69 2.90 -8.35
CA LEU A 90 6.32 4.27 -8.70
C LEU A 90 5.65 4.34 -10.08
N PHE A 91 6.12 3.59 -11.06
CA PHE A 91 5.50 3.54 -12.38
C PHE A 91 4.06 3.00 -12.34
N PHE A 92 3.80 1.90 -11.61
CA PHE A 92 2.43 1.39 -11.41
C PHE A 92 1.55 2.40 -10.67
N ASP A 93 2.10 3.05 -9.65
CA ASP A 93 1.43 4.05 -8.85
C ASP A 93 1.00 5.27 -9.65
N LEU A 94 1.78 5.70 -10.64
CA LEU A 94 1.36 6.77 -11.55
C LEU A 94 0.07 6.41 -12.30
N PHE A 95 -0.12 5.14 -12.71
CA PHE A 95 -1.36 4.71 -13.36
C PHE A 95 -2.52 4.59 -12.37
N ILE A 96 -2.28 4.06 -11.18
CA ILE A 96 -3.31 3.99 -10.13
C ILE A 96 -3.75 5.40 -9.75
N PHE A 97 -2.80 6.30 -9.55
CA PHE A 97 -3.05 7.68 -9.16
C PHE A 97 -3.72 8.50 -10.28
N TRP A 98 -3.37 8.27 -11.54
CA TRP A 98 -4.11 8.86 -12.67
C TRP A 98 -5.61 8.49 -12.63
N GLN A 99 -5.94 7.27 -12.22
CA GLN A 99 -7.34 6.85 -12.06
C GLN A 99 -7.98 7.52 -10.85
N VAL A 100 -7.27 7.65 -9.73
CA VAL A 100 -7.70 8.45 -8.58
C VAL A 100 -8.01 9.88 -9.01
N LEU A 101 -7.14 10.54 -9.77
CA LEU A 101 -7.40 11.90 -10.28
C LEU A 101 -8.65 11.98 -11.16
N LYS A 102 -8.91 10.98 -12.00
CA LYS A 102 -10.02 11.00 -12.95
C LYS A 102 -11.37 10.66 -12.32
N LEU A 103 -11.40 9.72 -11.38
CA LEU A 103 -12.62 9.09 -10.87
C LEU A 103 -12.83 9.31 -9.37
N GLY A 104 -11.81 9.74 -8.63
CA GLY A 104 -11.86 9.97 -7.18
C GLY A 104 -12.63 11.22 -6.75
N VAL A 105 -13.00 12.11 -7.68
CA VAL A 105 -13.79 13.31 -7.39
C VAL A 105 -15.14 12.98 -6.74
N ASP A 106 -15.72 11.83 -7.11
CA ASP A 106 -17.01 11.37 -6.60
C ASP A 106 -16.94 10.89 -5.14
N GLN A 107 -15.73 10.66 -4.60
CA GLN A 107 -15.53 10.37 -3.17
C GLN A 107 -15.83 11.59 -2.28
N PHE A 108 -15.77 12.80 -2.84
CA PHE A 108 -16.12 14.03 -2.12
C PHE A 108 -17.63 14.26 -2.24
N THR A 109 -18.35 14.33 -1.12
CA THR A 109 -19.80 14.58 -1.12
C THR A 109 -20.15 16.07 -1.18
N GLN A 110 -19.25 16.93 -0.68
CA GLN A 110 -19.46 18.37 -0.61
C GLN A 110 -19.06 19.06 -1.93
N PRO A 111 -19.97 19.85 -2.55
CA PRO A 111 -19.69 20.53 -3.83
C PRO A 111 -18.46 21.46 -3.80
N GLN A 112 -18.24 22.12 -2.66
CA GLN A 112 -17.08 23.01 -2.47
C GLN A 112 -15.76 22.24 -2.56
N LEU A 113 -15.68 21.05 -1.97
CA LEU A 113 -14.47 20.22 -2.02
C LEU A 113 -14.24 19.62 -3.42
N ARG A 114 -15.31 19.31 -4.16
CA ARG A 114 -15.19 18.88 -5.56
C ARG A 114 -14.59 19.97 -6.44
N HIS A 115 -14.94 21.24 -6.21
CA HIS A 115 -14.38 22.36 -6.97
C HIS A 115 -12.86 22.51 -6.75
N TYR A 116 -12.40 22.30 -5.51
CA TYR A 116 -10.98 22.35 -5.15
C TYR A 116 -10.28 20.99 -5.19
N TYR A 117 -10.88 19.99 -5.84
CA TYR A 117 -10.38 18.62 -5.81
C TYR A 117 -8.91 18.50 -6.23
N LEU A 118 -8.54 19.01 -7.40
CA LEU A 118 -7.18 18.91 -7.89
C LEU A 118 -6.16 19.66 -7.00
N PRO A 119 -6.39 20.92 -6.59
CA PRO A 119 -5.54 21.59 -5.59
C PRO A 119 -5.38 20.81 -4.28
N ILE A 120 -6.47 20.24 -3.75
CA ILE A 120 -6.43 19.44 -2.51
C ILE A 120 -5.56 18.20 -2.71
N VAL A 121 -5.74 17.48 -3.81
CA VAL A 121 -4.96 16.28 -4.12
C VAL A 121 -3.48 16.61 -4.30
N CYS A 122 -3.15 17.61 -5.11
CA CYS A 122 -1.77 18.05 -5.30
C CYS A 122 -1.13 18.53 -3.99
N GLY A 123 -1.85 19.33 -3.20
CA GLY A 123 -1.40 19.78 -1.89
C GLY A 123 -1.14 18.62 -0.93
N THR A 124 -1.99 17.59 -0.96
CA THR A 124 -1.82 16.37 -0.14
C THR A 124 -0.59 15.57 -0.56
N VAL A 125 -0.36 15.39 -1.86
CA VAL A 125 0.86 14.72 -2.38
C VAL A 125 2.11 15.47 -1.92
N LEU A 126 2.15 16.80 -2.12
CA LEU A 126 3.29 17.62 -1.72
C LEU A 126 3.52 17.56 -0.20
N PHE A 127 2.45 17.58 0.59
CA PHE A 127 2.51 17.42 2.03
C PHE A 127 3.16 16.07 2.41
N PHE A 128 2.68 14.95 1.87
CA PHE A 128 3.26 13.64 2.18
C PHE A 128 4.69 13.49 1.67
N ILE A 129 5.05 14.06 0.51
CA ILE A 129 6.45 14.09 0.05
C ILE A 129 7.31 14.79 1.11
N GLY A 130 6.88 15.97 1.58
CA GLY A 130 7.57 16.72 2.63
C GLY A 130 7.71 15.91 3.92
N VAL A 131 6.64 15.25 4.36
CA VAL A 131 6.65 14.40 5.56
C VAL A 131 7.63 13.24 5.42
N TYR A 132 7.54 12.42 4.38
CA TYR A 132 8.40 11.23 4.26
C TYR A 132 9.88 11.57 4.02
N TRP A 133 10.12 12.62 3.24
CA TRP A 133 11.47 13.14 3.02
C TRP A 133 12.09 13.63 4.34
N THR A 134 11.37 14.48 5.09
CA THR A 134 11.90 15.03 6.35
C THR A 134 11.96 14.01 7.48
N MET A 135 11.06 13.01 7.51
CA MET A 135 11.14 11.87 8.43
C MET A 135 12.49 11.15 8.25
N THR A 136 12.89 10.87 7.02
CA THR A 136 14.15 10.19 6.76
C THR A 136 15.35 11.06 7.13
N LEU A 137 15.36 12.34 6.73
CA LEU A 137 16.45 13.27 7.05
C LEU A 137 16.61 13.51 8.55
N SER A 138 15.53 13.39 9.33
CA SER A 138 15.55 13.55 10.78
C SER A 138 15.95 12.27 11.52
N GLY A 139 16.26 11.18 10.80
CA GLY A 139 16.54 9.87 11.39
C GLY A 139 15.32 9.18 11.99
N LEU A 140 14.11 9.67 11.69
CA LEU A 140 12.86 9.07 12.15
C LEU A 140 12.45 7.87 11.31
N ASP A 141 13.04 7.66 10.13
CA ASP A 141 12.80 6.47 9.31
C ASP A 141 13.93 5.43 9.43
N THR A 142 13.65 4.21 8.97
CA THR A 142 14.64 3.13 8.81
C THR A 142 15.39 3.29 7.47
N PRO A 143 16.56 2.65 7.31
CA PRO A 143 17.32 2.66 6.05
C PRO A 143 16.55 2.21 4.79
N ILE A 144 15.48 1.45 4.97
CA ILE A 144 14.66 0.91 3.88
C ILE A 144 13.32 1.62 3.70
N GLY A 145 13.05 2.64 4.52
CA GLY A 145 11.78 3.37 4.50
C GLY A 145 10.60 2.67 5.18
N ALA A 146 10.85 1.67 6.02
CA ALA A 146 9.81 0.86 6.63
C ALA A 146 8.81 1.67 7.47
N ARG A 147 9.25 2.66 8.25
CA ARG A 147 8.33 3.42 9.12
C ARG A 147 7.40 4.28 8.29
N SER A 148 7.92 5.01 7.30
CA SER A 148 7.07 5.80 6.40
C SER A 148 6.17 4.92 5.53
N ALA A 149 6.68 3.76 5.08
CA ALA A 149 5.90 2.78 4.32
C ALA A 149 4.71 2.29 5.13
N TYR A 150 4.91 1.99 6.42
CA TYR A 150 3.84 1.50 7.28
C TYR A 150 2.86 2.59 7.74
N VAL A 151 3.30 3.85 7.83
CA VAL A 151 2.36 4.98 7.97
C VAL A 151 1.44 5.04 6.75
N CYS A 152 2.01 4.95 5.54
CA CYS A 152 1.24 4.92 4.31
C CYS A 152 0.30 3.70 4.25
N GLN A 153 0.80 2.50 4.52
CA GLN A 153 0.04 1.26 4.53
C GLN A 153 -1.13 1.31 5.51
N PHE A 154 -0.93 1.85 6.71
CA PHE A 154 -2.00 2.03 7.69
C PHE A 154 -3.11 2.94 7.16
N ILE A 155 -2.74 4.06 6.53
CA ILE A 155 -3.69 4.99 5.90
C ILE A 155 -4.48 4.28 4.79
N ILE A 156 -3.80 3.51 3.93
CA ILE A 156 -4.43 2.71 2.87
C ILE A 156 -5.45 1.74 3.47
N SER A 157 -5.04 0.91 4.42
CA SER A 157 -5.91 -0.11 5.03
C SER A 157 -7.13 0.52 5.73
N ALA A 158 -6.93 1.60 6.48
CA ALA A 158 -8.02 2.31 7.17
C ALA A 158 -9.02 2.92 6.19
N LEU A 159 -8.54 3.66 5.19
CA LEU A 159 -9.41 4.36 4.26
C LEU A 159 -10.12 3.42 3.28
N CYS A 160 -9.46 2.35 2.82
CA CYS A 160 -10.12 1.32 2.02
C CYS A 160 -11.26 0.64 2.79
N LEU A 161 -11.07 0.35 4.08
CA LEU A 161 -12.14 -0.20 4.92
C LEU A 161 -13.30 0.79 5.08
N LEU A 162 -13.01 2.06 5.35
CA LEU A 162 -14.03 3.09 5.47
C LEU A 162 -14.82 3.27 4.16
N LEU A 163 -14.15 3.31 3.02
CA LEU A 163 -14.81 3.38 1.71
C LEU A 163 -15.72 2.17 1.47
N LEU A 164 -15.25 0.96 1.76
CA LEU A 164 -16.05 -0.26 1.59
C LEU A 164 -17.28 -0.26 2.50
N VAL A 165 -17.18 0.27 3.72
CA VAL A 165 -18.32 0.39 4.64
C VAL A 165 -19.31 1.46 4.17
N GLN A 166 -18.82 2.60 3.67
CA GLN A 166 -19.68 3.69 3.18
C GLN A 166 -20.38 3.35 1.86
N GLN A 167 -19.71 2.59 1.00
CA GLN A 167 -20.20 2.19 -0.32
C GLN A 167 -20.13 0.66 -0.44
N PRO A 168 -21.01 -0.07 0.27
CA PRO A 168 -20.98 -1.53 0.31
C PRO A 168 -21.34 -2.10 -1.07
N SER A 169 -20.31 -2.38 -1.86
CA SER A 169 -20.43 -2.94 -3.20
C SER A 169 -19.33 -3.96 -3.42
N THR A 170 -19.66 -5.04 -4.10
CA THR A 170 -18.68 -6.01 -4.62
C THR A 170 -18.30 -5.72 -6.07
N ILE A 171 -18.95 -4.74 -6.71
CA ILE A 171 -18.73 -4.42 -8.12
C ILE A 171 -17.43 -3.67 -8.25
N GLY A 172 -16.51 -4.25 -9.02
CA GLY A 172 -15.17 -3.70 -9.28
C GLY A 172 -14.18 -3.85 -8.13
N HIS A 173 -14.52 -4.64 -7.11
CA HIS A 173 -13.61 -5.14 -6.08
C HIS A 173 -13.41 -6.65 -6.24
N ALA A 174 -12.26 -7.10 -6.74
CA ALA A 174 -12.01 -8.51 -6.91
C ALA A 174 -11.57 -9.08 -5.56
N TRP A 175 -12.23 -10.16 -5.16
CA TRP A 175 -11.78 -10.94 -4.00
C TRP A 175 -10.29 -11.31 -4.11
N THR A 176 -9.83 -11.61 -5.32
CA THR A 176 -8.44 -11.93 -5.62
C THR A 176 -7.50 -10.79 -5.22
N VAL A 177 -7.84 -9.53 -5.55
CA VAL A 177 -7.06 -8.36 -5.13
C VAL A 177 -7.03 -8.25 -3.62
N THR A 178 -8.19 -8.37 -2.98
CA THR A 178 -8.35 -8.21 -1.53
C THR A 178 -7.42 -9.14 -0.75
N TRP A 179 -7.46 -10.45 -1.00
CA TRP A 179 -6.66 -11.40 -0.21
C TRP A 179 -5.18 -11.38 -0.61
N LEU A 180 -4.84 -11.17 -1.89
CA LEU A 180 -3.44 -11.05 -2.32
C LEU A 180 -2.75 -9.86 -1.65
N ARG A 181 -3.44 -8.71 -1.63
CA ARG A 181 -2.96 -7.50 -0.97
C ARG A 181 -2.73 -7.75 0.52
N SER A 182 -3.75 -8.26 1.22
CA SER A 182 -3.67 -8.51 2.66
C SER A 182 -2.61 -9.55 3.03
N LEU A 183 -2.45 -10.61 2.21
CA LEU A 183 -1.38 -11.59 2.42
C LEU A 183 -0.01 -10.99 2.14
N GLY A 184 0.12 -10.15 1.11
CA GLY A 184 1.33 -9.38 0.82
C GLY A 184 1.74 -8.51 2.02
N THR A 185 0.80 -7.70 2.54
CA THR A 185 1.01 -6.88 3.74
C THR A 185 1.40 -7.73 4.96
N LEU A 186 0.77 -8.89 5.15
CA LEU A 186 1.09 -9.79 6.26
C LEU A 186 2.53 -10.31 6.16
N LEU A 187 2.98 -10.76 4.98
CA LEU A 187 4.34 -11.24 4.79
C LEU A 187 5.37 -10.13 5.02
N VAL A 188 5.12 -8.92 4.50
CA VAL A 188 5.99 -7.76 4.77
C VAL A 188 5.99 -7.43 6.27
N SER A 189 4.86 -7.58 6.96
CA SER A 189 4.76 -7.33 8.41
C SER A 189 5.54 -8.37 9.23
N VAL A 190 5.54 -9.62 8.78
CA VAL A 190 6.39 -10.67 9.36
C VAL A 190 7.86 -10.33 9.16
N PHE A 191 8.26 -9.86 7.98
CA PHE A 191 9.63 -9.37 7.77
C PHE A 191 9.98 -8.23 8.74
N MET A 192 9.11 -7.23 8.92
CA MET A 192 9.35 -6.14 9.87
C MET A 192 9.47 -6.62 11.32
N LEU A 193 8.67 -7.62 11.71
CA LEU A 193 8.75 -8.23 13.03
C LEU A 193 10.07 -8.95 13.27
N LEU A 194 10.59 -9.65 12.25
CA LEU A 194 11.84 -10.39 12.35
C LEU A 194 13.05 -9.45 12.35
N HIS A 195 13.04 -8.45 11.46
CA HIS A 195 14.20 -7.60 11.23
C HIS A 195 14.25 -6.36 12.16
N TYR A 196 13.10 -5.81 12.55
CA TYR A 196 13.00 -4.66 13.47
C TYR A 196 12.19 -4.99 14.75
N PRO A 197 12.57 -6.03 15.53
CA PRO A 197 11.76 -6.51 16.67
C PRO A 197 11.64 -5.49 17.82
N HIS A 198 12.53 -4.49 17.87
CA HIS A 198 12.55 -3.47 18.91
C HIS A 198 11.89 -2.16 18.50
N ASP A 199 11.46 -2.03 17.24
CA ASP A 199 10.81 -0.82 16.75
C ASP A 199 9.31 -0.85 17.05
N ALA A 200 8.95 -0.53 18.30
CA ALA A 200 7.56 -0.58 18.75
C ALA A 200 6.61 0.25 17.87
N PHE A 201 7.06 1.40 17.36
CA PHE A 201 6.25 2.25 16.49
C PHE A 201 5.91 1.53 15.18
N LEU A 202 6.92 0.96 14.51
CA LEU A 202 6.73 0.18 13.29
C LEU A 202 5.82 -1.03 13.53
N LEU A 203 6.05 -1.77 14.62
CA LEU A 203 5.26 -2.98 14.93
C LEU A 203 3.80 -2.66 15.27
N TRP A 204 3.53 -1.53 15.91
CA TRP A 204 2.15 -1.06 16.13
C TRP A 204 1.44 -0.72 14.82
N LEU A 205 2.15 -0.08 13.87
CA LEU A 205 1.60 0.15 12.54
C LEU A 205 1.37 -1.17 11.78
N CYS A 206 2.30 -2.12 11.88
CA CYS A 206 2.15 -3.46 11.28
C CYS A 206 0.91 -4.18 11.82
N ALA A 207 0.74 -4.21 13.14
CA ALA A 207 -0.41 -4.81 13.79
C ALA A 207 -1.71 -4.11 13.39
N GLY A 208 -1.73 -2.78 13.42
CA GLY A 208 -2.88 -1.97 13.02
C GLY A 208 -3.30 -2.22 11.57
N ALA A 209 -2.36 -2.15 10.63
CA ALA A 209 -2.61 -2.40 9.22
C ALA A 209 -3.11 -3.84 8.97
N THR A 210 -2.50 -4.84 9.63
CA THR A 210 -2.91 -6.26 9.52
C THR A 210 -4.33 -6.47 10.03
N VAL A 211 -4.68 -5.87 11.18
CA VAL A 211 -6.04 -5.95 11.74
C VAL A 211 -7.05 -5.31 10.79
N LEU A 212 -6.77 -4.11 10.27
CA LEU A 212 -7.64 -3.41 9.33
C LEU A 212 -7.83 -4.17 8.02
N ASP A 213 -6.76 -4.77 7.48
CA ASP A 213 -6.83 -5.63 6.30
C ASP A 213 -7.63 -6.91 6.56
N GLY A 214 -7.49 -7.51 7.74
CA GLY A 214 -8.31 -8.64 8.18
C GLY A 214 -9.80 -8.26 8.29
N MET A 215 -10.10 -7.10 8.87
CA MET A 215 -11.47 -6.56 8.93
C MET A 215 -12.04 -6.31 7.53
N TYR A 216 -11.24 -5.72 6.63
CA TYR A 216 -11.61 -5.51 5.24
C TYR A 216 -11.94 -6.84 4.54
N CYS A 217 -11.09 -7.86 4.67
CA CYS A 217 -11.34 -9.19 4.12
C CYS A 217 -12.63 -9.81 4.64
N VAL A 218 -12.84 -9.80 5.97
CA VAL A 218 -14.04 -10.38 6.60
C VAL A 218 -15.30 -9.65 6.17
N TYR A 219 -15.28 -8.31 6.16
CA TYR A 219 -16.43 -7.51 5.74
C TYR A 219 -16.76 -7.73 4.27
N PHE A 220 -15.75 -7.76 3.40
CA PHE A 220 -15.91 -8.05 1.98
C PHE A 220 -16.52 -9.43 1.73
N LEU A 221 -16.06 -10.46 2.46
CA LEU A 221 -16.66 -11.80 2.38
C LEU A 221 -18.13 -11.83 2.78
N ARG A 222 -18.51 -11.07 3.80
CA ARG A 222 -19.92 -10.93 4.21
C ARG A 222 -20.76 -10.30 3.11
N LEU A 223 -20.27 -9.21 2.49
CA LEU A 223 -20.96 -8.57 1.36
C LEU A 223 -21.15 -9.53 0.18
N ARG A 224 -20.13 -10.32 -0.17
CA ARG A 224 -20.23 -11.33 -1.23
C ARG A 224 -21.28 -12.39 -0.94
N LYS A 225 -21.35 -12.89 0.30
CA LYS A 225 -22.34 -13.88 0.72
C LYS A 225 -23.76 -13.31 0.63
N SER A 226 -23.98 -12.09 1.11
CA SER A 226 -25.27 -11.42 1.02
C SER A 226 -25.71 -11.19 -0.43
N ALA A 227 -24.79 -10.74 -1.29
CA ALA A 227 -25.07 -10.53 -2.72
C ALA A 227 -25.42 -11.83 -3.46
N ALA A 228 -24.78 -12.96 -3.10
CA ALA A 228 -25.10 -14.27 -3.67
C ALA A 228 -26.46 -14.82 -3.21
N GLN A 229 -26.95 -14.41 -2.04
CA GLN A 229 -28.23 -14.87 -1.48
C GLN A 229 -29.45 -14.08 -1.99
N GLN A 230 -29.27 -12.84 -2.44
CA GLN A 230 -30.35 -12.00 -2.99
C GLN A 230 -31.16 -12.64 -4.14
N PRO A 231 -30.55 -13.26 -5.18
CA PRO A 231 -31.32 -13.91 -6.25
C PRO A 231 -32.07 -15.17 -5.78
N VAL A 232 -31.57 -15.87 -4.75
CA VAL A 232 -32.22 -17.08 -4.19
C VAL A 232 -33.48 -16.72 -3.40
N LEU A 233 -33.44 -15.64 -2.63
CA LEU A 233 -34.59 -15.13 -1.88
C LEU A 233 -35.69 -14.59 -2.80
N GLN A 234 -35.33 -13.86 -3.86
CA GLN A 234 -36.30 -13.37 -4.84
C GLN A 234 -37.01 -14.50 -5.59
N ALA A 235 -36.33 -15.62 -5.87
CA ALA A 235 -36.91 -16.81 -6.48
C ALA A 235 -37.76 -17.67 -5.52
N ALA A 236 -37.60 -17.49 -4.20
CA ALA A 236 -38.39 -18.21 -3.18
C ALA A 236 -39.67 -17.46 -2.77
N THR A 237 -39.78 -16.18 -3.12
CA THR A 237 -40.93 -15.32 -2.78
C THR A 237 -41.82 -14.95 -3.98
N GLY A 238 -41.48 -15.40 -5.19
CA GLY A 238 -42.27 -15.21 -6.42
C GLY A 238 -42.82 -16.53 -6.92
#